data_AF-A0A855XZR2-F1
#
_entry.id   AF-A0A855XZR2-F1
#
_cell.length_a   1.000
_cell.length_b   1.000
_cell.length_c   1.000
_cell.angle_alpha   90.00
_cell.angle_beta   90.00
_cell.angle_gamma   90.00
#
_symmetry.space_group_name_H-M   'P 1'
#
loop_
_entity.id
_entity.type
_entity.pdbx_description
1 polymer ?
#
loop_
_entity_poly.entity_id
_entity_poly.type
_entity_poly.pdbx_seq_one_letter_code
_entity_poly.pdbx_strand_id
1 'polypeptide(L)'
;MNNQSNPQLGQLVKIRKGRNADQAAVIVAIADSRFVYIADGDKRKFDQPKKKNILHLELQPMISSEVVNSLNESGRVTNGKLRYAVHSFLESTNIQAEEKGD
;
A
#
# COMPACT_ATOMS: atom_id res chain seq x y z
N MET A 1 -12.93 15.50 -8.94
CA MET A 1 -11.74 16.19 -8.39
C MET A 1 -10.67 15.14 -8.17
N ASN A 2 -9.63 15.10 -9.00
CA ASN A 2 -8.53 14.16 -8.80
C ASN A 2 -7.63 14.74 -7.72
N ASN A 3 -7.86 14.32 -6.47
CA ASN A 3 -7.02 14.66 -5.34
C ASN A 3 -5.69 13.90 -5.51
N GLN A 4 -4.77 14.45 -6.31
CA GLN A 4 -3.42 13.92 -6.45
C GLN A 4 -2.65 14.29 -5.17
N SER A 5 -2.90 13.54 -4.10
CA SER A 5 -2.02 13.55 -2.94
C SER A 5 -0.69 12.91 -3.35
N ASN A 6 0.43 13.53 -2.98
CA ASN A 6 1.73 12.92 -3.20
C ASN A 6 1.79 11.58 -2.45
N PRO A 7 2.36 10.52 -3.06
CA PRO A 7 2.49 9.24 -2.39
C PRO A 7 3.38 9.37 -1.15
N GLN A 8 3.02 8.66 -0.09
CA GLN A 8 3.74 8.67 1.18
C GLN A 8 4.22 7.27 1.56
N LEU A 9 5.30 7.18 2.34
CA LEU A 9 5.77 5.91 2.89
C LEU A 9 4.71 5.34 3.83
N GLY A 10 4.56 4.01 3.82
CA GLY A 10 3.55 3.30 4.60
C GLY A 10 2.11 3.48 4.11
N GLN A 11 1.88 4.24 3.05
CA GLN A 11 0.54 4.46 2.52
C GLN A 11 0.00 3.19 1.83
N LEU A 12 -1.27 2.89 2.12
CA LEU A 12 -1.99 1.78 1.50
C LEU A 12 -2.45 2.16 0.10
N VAL A 13 -2.36 1.22 -0.82
CA VAL A 13 -2.75 1.43 -2.21
C VAL A 13 -3.52 0.22 -2.76
N LYS A 14 -4.51 0.47 -3.62
CA LYS A 14 -5.13 -0.57 -4.45
C LYS A 14 -4.52 -0.55 -5.85
N ILE A 15 -4.23 -1.72 -6.42
CA ILE A 15 -3.68 -1.82 -7.77
C ILE A 15 -4.84 -1.85 -8.77
N ARG A 16 -4.99 -0.80 -9.58
CA ARG A 16 -6.11 -0.68 -10.54
C ARG A 16 -5.85 -1.36 -11.89
N LYS A 17 -4.58 -1.48 -12.30
CA LYS A 17 -4.21 -1.97 -13.64
C LYS A 17 -3.01 -2.92 -13.61
N GLY A 18 -3.04 -3.93 -14.49
CA GLY A 18 -1.97 -4.90 -14.73
C GLY A 18 -2.20 -6.26 -14.05
N ARG A 19 -1.18 -7.14 -14.06
CA ARG A 19 -1.28 -8.55 -13.61
C ARG A 19 -1.74 -8.77 -12.15
N ASN A 20 -1.67 -7.74 -11.31
CA ASN A 20 -2.07 -7.79 -9.90
C ASN A 20 -3.25 -6.84 -9.65
N ALA A 21 -4.13 -6.64 -10.63
CA ALA A 21 -5.33 -5.83 -10.44
C ALA A 21 -6.16 -6.37 -9.26
N ASP A 22 -6.79 -5.44 -8.54
CA ASP A 22 -7.65 -5.68 -7.36
C ASP A 22 -6.93 -6.18 -6.09
N GLN A 23 -5.59 -6.21 -6.11
CA GLN A 23 -4.80 -6.46 -4.90
C GLN A 23 -4.41 -5.15 -4.19
N ALA A 24 -4.34 -5.20 -2.87
CA ALA A 24 -3.82 -4.11 -2.04
C ALA A 24 -2.32 -4.32 -1.71
N ALA A 25 -1.60 -3.22 -1.51
CA ALA A 25 -0.20 -3.21 -1.14
C ALA A 25 0.15 -1.95 -0.32
N VAL A 26 1.38 -1.87 0.17
CA VAL A 26 1.91 -0.72 0.91
C VAL A 26 3.08 -0.10 0.14
N ILE A 27 3.15 1.23 0.09
CA ILE A 27 4.32 1.95 -0.43
C ILE A 27 5.48 1.85 0.58
N VAL A 28 6.59 1.24 0.15
CA VAL A 28 7.80 1.06 1.00
C VAL A 28 8.96 1.96 0.60
N ALA A 29 8.94 2.53 -0.61
CA ALA A 29 9.88 3.57 -1.02
C ALA A 29 9.30 4.42 -2.16
N ILE A 30 9.75 5.68 -2.24
CA ILE A 30 9.44 6.60 -3.33
C ILE A 30 10.65 6.62 -4.27
N ALA A 31 10.47 6.27 -5.54
CA ALA A 31 11.57 6.24 -6.50
C ALA A 31 11.77 7.60 -7.18
N ASP A 32 10.67 8.18 -7.67
CA ASP A 32 10.63 9.47 -8.37
C ASP A 32 9.18 10.00 -8.41
N SER A 33 8.93 11.07 -9.17
CA SER A 33 7.61 11.70 -9.29
C SER A 33 6.51 10.83 -9.93
N ARG A 34 6.88 9.74 -10.61
CA ARG A 34 5.96 8.86 -11.33
C ARG A 34 5.94 7.44 -10.77
N PHE A 35 6.98 7.03 -10.06
CA PHE A 35 7.16 5.65 -9.63
C PHE A 35 7.41 5.52 -8.12
N VAL A 36 6.81 4.47 -7.56
CA VAL A 36 6.99 4.03 -6.18
C VAL A 36 7.34 2.54 -6.15
N TYR A 37 7.84 2.09 -5.01
CA TYR A 37 8.03 0.68 -4.69
C TYR A 37 6.94 0.22 -3.73
N ILE A 38 6.25 -0.86 -4.09
CA ILE A 38 5.17 -1.44 -3.28
C ILE A 38 5.49 -2.86 -2.84
N ALA A 39 5.02 -3.23 -1.65
CA ALA A 39 5.15 -4.57 -1.08
C ALA A 39 3.85 -4.97 -0.33
N ASP A 40 3.55 -6.26 -0.31
CA ASP A 40 2.39 -6.85 0.39
C ASP A 40 2.81 -7.86 1.48
N GLY A 41 4.11 -8.21 1.54
CA GLY A 41 4.66 -9.18 2.50
C GLY A 41 4.39 -10.65 2.16
N ASP A 42 3.69 -10.95 1.06
CA ASP A 42 3.42 -12.29 0.57
C ASP A 42 4.09 -12.52 -0.80
N LYS A 43 3.42 -12.12 -1.88
CA LYS A 43 3.94 -12.18 -3.26
C LYS A 43 5.04 -11.15 -3.49
N ARG A 44 4.99 -10.02 -2.78
CA ARG A 44 5.96 -8.92 -2.85
C ARG A 44 6.49 -8.63 -1.47
N LYS A 45 7.65 -9.24 -1.17
CA LYS A 45 8.39 -9.06 0.07
C LYS A 45 9.09 -7.70 0.09
N PHE A 46 9.47 -7.24 1.28
CA PHE A 46 10.21 -5.98 1.46
C PHE A 46 11.49 -5.92 0.61
N ASP A 47 12.25 -7.02 0.52
CA ASP A 47 13.49 -7.11 -0.25
C ASP A 47 13.29 -7.21 -1.77
N GLN A 48 12.08 -7.56 -2.19
CA GLN A 48 11.73 -7.73 -3.61
C GLN A 48 10.50 -6.89 -3.93
N PRO A 49 10.53 -5.57 -3.64
CA PRO A 49 9.37 -4.74 -3.84
C PRO A 49 9.15 -4.53 -5.33
N LYS A 50 7.91 -4.28 -5.71
CA LYS A 50 7.56 -4.04 -7.11
C LYS A 50 7.61 -2.55 -7.42
N LYS A 51 8.42 -2.15 -8.39
CA LYS A 51 8.32 -0.79 -8.97
C LYS A 51 6.99 -0.66 -9.70
N LYS A 52 6.21 0.36 -9.36
CA LYS A 52 4.87 0.60 -9.88
C LYS A 52 4.70 2.07 -10.25
N ASN A 53 4.07 2.32 -11.38
CA ASN A 53 3.69 3.68 -11.77
C ASN A 53 2.48 4.12 -10.93
N ILE A 54 2.54 5.31 -10.35
CA ILE A 54 1.50 5.88 -9.48
C ILE A 54 0.15 5.96 -10.21
N LEU A 55 0.15 6.20 -11.53
CA LEU A 55 -1.07 6.23 -12.35
C LEU A 55 -1.82 4.89 -12.40
N HIS A 56 -1.17 3.79 -12.01
CA HIS A 56 -1.76 2.45 -11.95
C HIS A 56 -2.20 2.06 -10.53
N LEU A 57 -2.08 2.99 -9.58
CA LEU A 57 -2.44 2.83 -8.19
C LEU A 57 -3.63 3.73 -7.86
N GLU A 58 -4.42 3.27 -6.90
CA GLU A 58 -5.37 4.09 -6.18
C GLU A 58 -4.79 4.35 -4.80
N LEU A 59 -4.32 5.58 -4.57
CA LEU A 59 -3.80 5.98 -3.26
C LEU A 59 -4.94 6.05 -2.26
N GLN A 60 -4.81 5.33 -1.15
CA GLN A 60 -5.80 5.35 -0.08
C GLN A 60 -5.40 6.40 0.96
N PRO A 61 -6.37 7.00 1.68
CA PRO A 61 -6.08 7.96 2.74
C PRO A 61 -5.38 7.30 3.94
N MET A 62 -5.39 5.96 4.04
CA MET A 62 -4.81 5.22 5.14
C MET A 62 -3.29 5.09 5.00
N ILE A 63 -2.58 5.37 6.10
CA ILE A 63 -1.14 5.18 6.24
C ILE A 63 -0.91 4.23 7.42
N SER A 64 -0.14 3.17 7.19
CA SER A 64 0.25 2.25 8.26
C SER A 64 1.39 2.85 9.07
N SER A 65 1.08 3.35 10.27
CA SER A 65 2.08 3.84 11.23
C SER A 65 3.11 2.77 11.57
N GLU A 66 2.71 1.51 11.68
CA GLU A 66 3.60 0.37 11.94
C GLU A 66 4.69 0.22 10.86
N VAL A 67 4.30 0.39 9.60
CA VAL A 67 5.23 0.34 8.47
C VAL A 67 6.12 1.58 8.48
N VAL A 68 5.55 2.78 8.68
CA VAL A 68 6.32 4.04 8.75
C VAL A 68 7.37 3.99 9.86
N ASN A 69 6.98 3.58 11.06
CA ASN A 69 7.88 3.49 12.21
C ASN A 69 9.03 2.50 11.92
N SER A 70 8.72 1.33 11.38
CA SER A 70 9.75 0.34 11.04
C SER A 70 10.75 0.87 9.99
N LEU A 71 10.26 1.59 8.98
CA LEU A 71 11.10 2.26 7.98
C LEU A 71 11.97 3.35 8.61
N ASN A 72 11.43 4.18 9.51
CA ASN A 72 12.18 5.25 10.16
C ASN A 72 13.22 4.73 11.15
N GLU A 73 12.90 3.68 11.91
CA GLU A 73 13.76 3.11 12.95
C GLU A 73 14.90 2.28 12.36
N SER A 74 14.63 1.49 11.33
CA SER A 74 15.56 0.47 10.84
C SER A 74 15.82 0.51 9.32
N GLY A 75 15.13 1.37 8.58
CA GLY A 75 15.13 1.35 7.12
C GLY A 75 14.46 0.11 6.53
N ARG A 76 13.79 -0.71 7.35
CA ARG A 76 13.31 -2.04 6.97
C ARG A 76 11.96 -2.36 7.60
N VAL A 77 11.16 -3.14 6.88
CA VAL A 77 9.88 -3.65 7.39
C VAL A 77 9.86 -5.16 7.25
N THR A 78 9.39 -5.87 8.27
CA THR A 78 9.23 -7.33 8.15
C THR A 78 8.04 -7.66 7.26
N ASN A 79 8.12 -8.79 6.56
CA ASN A 79 7.01 -9.25 5.72
C ASN A 79 5.72 -9.51 6.54
N GLY A 80 5.86 -9.88 7.82
CA GLY A 80 4.72 -10.02 8.73
C GLY A 80 3.97 -8.70 8.95
N LYS A 81 4.69 -7.60 9.22
CA LYS A 81 4.10 -6.27 9.39
C LYS A 81 3.41 -5.78 8.11
N LEU A 82 4.00 -6.04 6.95
CA LEU A 82 3.38 -5.73 5.65
C LEU A 82 2.08 -6.52 5.43
N ARG A 83 2.09 -7.83 5.67
CA ARG A 83 0.87 -8.66 5.54
C ARG A 83 -0.22 -8.19 6.48
N TYR A 84 0.14 -7.87 7.73
CA TYR A 84 -0.80 -7.35 8.70
C TYR A 84 -1.44 -6.04 8.21
N ALA A 85 -0.62 -5.06 7.78
CA ALA A 85 -1.13 -3.78 7.28
C ALA A 85 -2.08 -3.94 6.08
N VAL A 86 -1.75 -4.82 5.13
CA VAL A 86 -2.61 -5.10 3.97
C VAL A 86 -3.91 -5.79 4.40
N HIS A 87 -3.83 -6.78 5.28
CA HIS A 87 -5.00 -7.52 5.75
C HIS A 87 -5.95 -6.61 6.53
N SER A 88 -5.45 -5.85 7.51
CA SER A 88 -6.25 -4.90 8.29
C SER A 88 -6.94 -3.87 7.40
N PHE A 89 -6.28 -3.41 6.34
CA PHE A 89 -6.88 -2.52 5.37
C PHE A 89 -8.05 -3.19 4.62
N LEU A 90 -7.85 -4.39 4.09
CA LEU A 90 -8.90 -5.12 3.36
C LEU A 90 -10.12 -5.40 4.23
N GLU A 91 -9.92 -5.84 5.48
CA GLU A 91 -11.00 -6.05 6.46
C GLU A 91 -11.78 -4.75 6.69
N SER A 92 -11.08 -3.63 6.92
CA SER A 92 -11.75 -2.32 7.12
C SER A 92 -12.55 -1.87 5.90
N THR A 93 -12.09 -2.19 4.69
CA THR A 93 -12.83 -1.85 3.47
C THR A 93 -14.05 -2.72 3.23
N ASN A 94 -14.01 -3.99 3.68
CA ASN A 94 -15.17 -4.88 3.60
C ASN A 94 -16.28 -4.41 4.55
N ILE A 95 -15.94 -4.08 5.79
CA ILE A 95 -16.89 -3.56 6.78
C ILE A 95 -17.60 -2.29 6.26
N GLN A 96 -16.85 -1.35 5.68
CA GLN A 96 -17.43 -0.14 5.10
C GLN A 96 -18.33 -0.37 3.87
N ALA A 97 -18.16 -1.49 3.17
CA ALA A 97 -19.01 -1.84 2.03
C ALA A 97 -20.35 -2.44 2.51
N GLU A 98 -20.35 -3.19 3.61
CA GLU A 98 -21.54 -3.78 4.21
C GLU A 98 -22.43 -2.71 4.90
N GLU A 99 -21.83 -1.73 5.59
CA GLU A 99 -22.59 -0.64 6.26
C GLU A 99 -23.32 0.33 5.30
N LYS A 100 -22.98 0.31 4.00
CA LYS A 100 -23.60 1.20 2.98
C LYS A 100 -24.65 0.48 2.13
N GLY A 101 -24.95 -0.77 2.45
CA GLY A 101 -25.86 -1.64 1.71
C GLY A 101 -27.33 -1.64 2.17
N ASP A 102 -27.68 -0.88 3.21
CA ASP A 102 -29.05 -0.67 3.73
C ASP A 102 -29.57 0.75 3.45
#